data_AF-A0A6H1PWX9-F1
#
_entry.id   AF-A0A6H1PWX9-F1
#
_cell.length_a   1.000
_cell.length_b   1.000
_cell.length_c   1.000
_cell.angle_alpha   90.00
_cell.angle_beta   90.00
_cell.angle_gamma   90.00
#
_symmetry.space_group_name_H-M   'P 1'
#
loop_
_entity.id
_entity.type
_entity.pdbx_description
1 polymer ?
#
loop_
_entity_poly.entity_id
_entity_poly.type
_entity_poly.pdbx_seq_one_letter_code
_entity_poly.pdbx_strand_id
1 'polypeptide(L)'
;MQPSSENDKGLGRHIHQNRLLKLAREGGQMTPKDLGKFEPQRRYATLAAVVLESTATVIDELVDLHDRILVKLFSGAKHKHQQQFQKQGKAINDKVRLYSRIGQALLEAKESGSDPYAAIEAVIPWDEFTESVSEAELLARPEGFDHLHLVGENFATLRRYTPALLEVLELRAAPAAQGVLAAVQTLREMNADNLRKVPADAPTAFIKPRWKPLVITPEGLDRKFYEICALSELKNALRSGDIWVKGSRQFRDFDDYLLPAEKFAALKREQALPLAINPNSDQYLEERLQLLDEQLATVTRLAKDNELPDAILTESGLKITPLDAAVPDRAQALIDQTSQLLPRIKITELLMDVDDWTGFSRHFTHLKGSDAQWNENSR
;
A
#
# COMPACT_ATOMS: atom_id res chain seq x y z
N MET A 1 -34.92 -21.67 -20.00
CA MET A 1 -33.75 -22.47 -19.58
C MET A 1 -32.89 -21.56 -18.70
N GLN A 2 -33.06 -21.63 -17.38
CA GLN A 2 -32.14 -20.99 -16.44
C GLN A 2 -30.80 -21.73 -16.55
N PRO A 3 -29.67 -21.05 -16.80
CA PRO A 3 -28.38 -21.73 -16.79
C PRO A 3 -28.07 -22.07 -15.33
N SER A 4 -27.88 -23.36 -15.09
CA SER A 4 -27.53 -23.97 -13.80
C SER A 4 -26.22 -23.37 -13.28
N SER A 5 -26.30 -22.31 -12.47
CA SER A 5 -25.17 -21.60 -11.86
C SER A 5 -24.47 -22.39 -10.74
N GLU A 6 -24.91 -23.62 -10.47
CA GLU A 6 -24.32 -24.49 -9.44
C GLU A 6 -23.11 -25.31 -9.92
N ASN A 7 -22.99 -25.58 -11.22
CA ASN A 7 -21.92 -26.46 -11.75
C ASN A 7 -20.55 -25.77 -11.93
N ASP A 8 -20.45 -24.46 -11.74
CA ASP A 8 -19.20 -23.70 -11.91
C ASP A 8 -18.35 -23.63 -10.62
N LYS A 9 -18.89 -24.11 -9.49
CA LYS A 9 -18.24 -24.08 -8.17
C LYS A 9 -17.16 -25.17 -8.04
N GLY A 10 -16.12 -25.11 -8.85
CA GLY A 10 -14.93 -25.95 -8.65
C GLY A 10 -14.17 -26.37 -9.89
N LEU A 11 -14.53 -25.89 -11.08
CA LEU A 11 -13.74 -26.11 -12.29
C LEU A 11 -12.29 -25.63 -12.07
N GLY A 12 -11.35 -26.59 -12.11
CA GLY A 12 -9.92 -26.34 -11.87
C GLY A 12 -9.42 -26.63 -10.44
N ARG A 13 -10.28 -26.77 -9.43
CA ARG A 13 -9.83 -27.07 -8.04
C ARG A 13 -9.25 -28.48 -7.86
N HIS A 14 -9.64 -29.41 -8.74
CA HIS A 14 -9.13 -30.78 -8.75
C HIS A 14 -7.89 -30.96 -9.64
N ILE A 15 -7.45 -29.91 -10.34
CA ILE A 15 -6.31 -29.93 -11.25
C ILE A 15 -5.19 -29.09 -10.64
N HIS A 16 -3.96 -29.58 -10.72
CA HIS A 16 -2.81 -28.81 -10.26
C HIS A 16 -2.75 -27.44 -10.96
N GLN A 17 -2.63 -26.35 -10.19
CA GLN A 17 -2.70 -24.97 -10.70
C GLN A 17 -1.74 -24.72 -11.87
N ASN A 18 -0.47 -25.17 -11.76
CA ASN A 18 0.50 -25.02 -12.85
C ASN A 18 0.07 -25.73 -14.16
N ARG A 19 -0.67 -26.83 -14.08
CA ARG A 19 -1.18 -27.53 -15.26
C ARG A 19 -2.31 -26.74 -15.92
N LEU A 20 -3.20 -26.17 -15.11
CA LEU A 20 -4.27 -25.29 -15.59
C LEU A 20 -3.70 -24.04 -16.28
N LEU A 21 -2.72 -23.38 -15.64
CA LEU A 21 -2.02 -22.22 -16.22
C LEU A 21 -1.30 -22.55 -17.52
N LYS A 22 -0.67 -23.72 -17.60
CA LYS A 22 -0.03 -24.18 -18.84
C LYS A 22 -1.06 -24.33 -19.97
N LEU A 23 -2.20 -24.97 -19.70
CA LEU A 23 -3.27 -25.15 -20.68
C LEU A 23 -3.87 -23.80 -21.12
N ALA A 24 -4.08 -22.88 -20.17
CA ALA A 24 -4.56 -21.53 -20.47
C ALA A 24 -3.56 -20.77 -21.36
N ARG A 25 -2.26 -20.84 -21.05
CA ARG A 25 -1.21 -20.17 -21.83
C ARG A 25 -1.09 -20.73 -23.23
N GLU A 26 -1.14 -22.06 -23.37
CA GLU A 26 -1.16 -22.72 -24.68
C GLU A 26 -2.39 -22.29 -25.49
N GLY A 27 -3.58 -22.32 -24.87
CA GLY A 27 -4.83 -21.93 -25.52
C GLY A 27 -4.92 -20.46 -25.91
N GLY A 28 -4.43 -19.56 -25.05
CA GLY A 28 -4.45 -18.11 -25.27
C GLY A 28 -3.56 -17.65 -26.43
N GLN A 29 -2.63 -18.48 -26.87
CA GLN A 29 -1.77 -18.22 -28.05
C GLN A 29 -2.36 -18.80 -29.35
N MET A 30 -3.49 -19.51 -29.28
CA MET A 30 -4.08 -20.21 -30.43
C MET A 30 -5.26 -19.45 -31.03
N THR A 31 -5.43 -19.59 -32.35
CA THR A 31 -6.63 -19.09 -33.04
C THR A 31 -7.80 -20.05 -32.86
N PRO A 32 -9.06 -19.62 -33.08
CA PRO A 32 -10.21 -20.53 -33.10
C PRO A 32 -10.04 -21.71 -34.07
N LYS A 33 -9.34 -21.50 -35.20
CA LYS A 33 -9.04 -22.54 -36.18
C LYS A 33 -8.07 -23.60 -35.62
N ASP A 34 -7.09 -23.18 -34.82
CA ASP A 34 -6.12 -24.09 -34.20
C ASP A 34 -6.78 -24.91 -33.10
N LEU A 35 -7.58 -24.27 -32.25
CA LEU A 35 -8.39 -24.95 -31.24
C LEU A 35 -9.40 -25.91 -31.87
N GLY A 36 -9.93 -25.59 -33.05
CA GLY A 36 -10.83 -26.45 -33.82
C GLY A 36 -10.22 -27.78 -34.26
N LYS A 37 -8.88 -27.89 -34.33
CA LYS A 37 -8.16 -29.12 -34.68
C LYS A 37 -8.03 -30.10 -33.51
N PHE A 38 -8.29 -29.66 -32.28
CA PHE A 38 -8.21 -30.53 -31.11
C PHE A 38 -9.43 -31.46 -31.01
N GLU A 39 -9.19 -32.66 -30.48
CA GLU A 39 -10.25 -33.54 -30.03
C GLU A 39 -11.20 -32.80 -29.07
N PRO A 40 -12.52 -33.07 -29.09
CA PRO A 40 -13.52 -32.28 -28.37
C PRO A 40 -13.18 -32.05 -26.89
N GLN A 41 -12.76 -33.10 -26.18
CA GLN A 41 -12.40 -33.01 -24.76
C GLN A 41 -11.21 -32.07 -24.51
N ARG A 42 -10.14 -32.20 -25.31
CA ARG A 42 -8.96 -31.33 -25.21
C ARG A 42 -9.33 -29.88 -25.55
N ARG A 43 -10.13 -29.68 -26.60
CA ARG A 43 -10.62 -28.36 -27.01
C ARG A 43 -11.39 -27.67 -25.88
N TYR A 44 -12.36 -28.34 -25.29
CA TYR A 44 -13.16 -27.78 -24.20
C TYR A 44 -12.33 -27.56 -22.93
N ALA A 45 -11.42 -28.47 -22.58
CA ALA A 45 -10.52 -28.29 -21.45
C ALA A 45 -9.60 -27.07 -21.62
N THR A 46 -9.04 -26.87 -22.81
CA THR A 46 -8.22 -25.69 -23.12
C THR A 46 -9.06 -24.41 -23.08
N LEU A 47 -10.25 -24.40 -23.67
CA LEU A 47 -11.16 -23.23 -23.62
C LEU A 47 -11.56 -22.88 -22.20
N ALA A 48 -11.93 -23.87 -21.38
CA ALA A 48 -12.27 -23.66 -19.97
C ALA A 48 -11.07 -23.10 -19.19
N ALA A 49 -9.87 -23.63 -19.41
CA ALA A 49 -8.65 -23.12 -18.78
C ALA A 49 -8.37 -21.66 -19.16
N VAL A 50 -8.53 -21.29 -20.43
CA VAL A 50 -8.39 -19.91 -20.92
C VAL A 50 -9.43 -19.00 -20.25
N VAL A 51 -10.71 -19.39 -20.24
CA VAL A 51 -11.77 -18.57 -19.64
C VAL A 51 -11.53 -18.36 -18.14
N LEU A 52 -11.15 -19.41 -17.41
CA LEU A 52 -10.86 -19.30 -15.98
C LEU A 52 -9.68 -18.38 -15.69
N GLU A 53 -8.57 -18.53 -16.43
CA GLU A 53 -7.39 -17.69 -16.26
C GLU A 53 -7.68 -16.23 -16.64
N SER A 54 -8.36 -16.00 -17.77
CA SER A 54 -8.70 -14.66 -18.23
C SER A 54 -9.68 -13.97 -17.29
N THR A 55 -10.63 -14.72 -16.72
CA THR A 55 -11.55 -14.20 -15.70
C THR A 55 -10.78 -13.74 -14.46
N ALA A 56 -9.86 -14.57 -13.96
CA ALA A 56 -9.02 -14.21 -12.80
C ALA A 56 -8.16 -12.96 -13.09
N THR A 57 -7.54 -12.90 -14.27
CA THR A 57 -6.73 -11.75 -14.70
C THR A 57 -7.57 -10.48 -14.81
N VAL A 58 -8.76 -10.53 -15.40
CA VAL A 58 -9.66 -9.35 -15.48
C VAL A 58 -10.12 -8.91 -14.09
N ILE A 59 -10.46 -9.84 -13.19
CA ILE A 59 -10.83 -9.50 -11.81
C ILE A 59 -9.68 -8.78 -11.09
N ASP A 60 -8.46 -9.33 -11.17
CA ASP A 60 -7.27 -8.73 -10.56
C ASP A 60 -7.04 -7.30 -11.10
N GLU A 61 -7.11 -7.11 -12.42
CA GLU A 61 -6.96 -5.79 -13.06
C GLU A 61 -8.06 -4.79 -12.67
N LEU A 62 -9.29 -5.24 -12.45
CA LEU A 62 -10.38 -4.38 -11.98
C LEU A 62 -10.11 -3.84 -10.57
N VAL A 63 -9.60 -4.69 -9.67
CA VAL A 63 -9.21 -4.29 -8.31
C VAL A 63 -8.02 -3.34 -8.34
N ASP A 64 -7.02 -3.64 -9.16
CA ASP A 64 -5.84 -2.78 -9.35
C ASP A 64 -6.20 -1.42 -9.93
N LEU A 65 -7.11 -1.36 -10.91
CA LEU A 65 -7.59 -0.11 -11.48
C LEU A 65 -8.30 0.74 -10.42
N HIS A 66 -9.13 0.11 -9.58
CA HIS A 66 -9.77 0.78 -8.45
C HIS A 66 -8.74 1.35 -7.46
N ASP A 67 -7.72 0.56 -7.10
CA ASP A 67 -6.61 1.01 -6.24
C ASP A 67 -5.90 2.24 -6.82
N ARG A 68 -5.49 2.17 -8.10
CA ARG A 68 -4.81 3.27 -8.80
C ARG A 68 -5.66 4.53 -8.88
N ILE A 69 -6.97 4.40 -9.15
CA ILE A 69 -7.89 5.55 -9.19
C ILE A 69 -7.97 6.20 -7.80
N LEU A 70 -8.16 5.43 -6.73
CA LEU A 70 -8.19 5.96 -5.37
C LEU A 70 -6.85 6.61 -5.01
N VAL A 71 -5.72 5.97 -5.25
CA VAL A 71 -4.40 6.56 -4.98
C VAL A 71 -4.21 7.90 -5.68
N LYS A 72 -4.62 8.00 -6.95
CA LYS A 72 -4.56 9.26 -7.71
C LYS A 72 -5.48 10.34 -7.11
N LEU A 73 -6.68 9.96 -6.69
CA LEU A 73 -7.65 10.87 -6.07
C LEU A 73 -7.14 11.46 -4.75
N PHE A 74 -6.69 10.61 -3.83
CA PHE A 74 -6.16 11.05 -2.54
C PHE A 74 -4.87 11.84 -2.70
N SER A 75 -4.00 11.42 -3.62
CA SER A 75 -2.81 12.20 -3.97
C SER A 75 -3.19 13.57 -4.50
N GLY A 76 -4.13 13.67 -5.45
CA GLY A 76 -4.59 14.96 -5.99
C GLY A 76 -5.14 15.89 -4.91
N ALA A 77 -5.99 15.37 -4.01
CA ALA A 77 -6.49 16.12 -2.86
C ALA A 77 -5.36 16.61 -1.94
N LYS A 78 -4.39 15.75 -1.63
CA LYS A 78 -3.23 16.10 -0.80
C LYS A 78 -2.38 17.21 -1.45
N HIS A 79 -2.07 17.09 -2.75
CA HIS A 79 -1.28 18.09 -3.45
C HIS A 79 -2.02 19.43 -3.53
N LYS A 80 -3.33 19.41 -3.79
CA LYS A 80 -4.16 20.63 -3.81
C LYS A 80 -4.20 21.30 -2.44
N HIS A 81 -4.39 20.53 -1.37
CA HIS A 81 -4.34 21.03 0.00
C HIS A 81 -2.97 21.66 0.33
N GLN A 82 -1.88 21.00 -0.07
CA GLN A 82 -0.53 21.51 0.10
C GLN A 82 -0.30 22.80 -0.69
N GLN A 83 -0.75 22.88 -1.94
CA GLN A 83 -0.63 24.10 -2.75
C GLN A 83 -1.44 25.25 -2.18
N GLN A 84 -2.68 25.00 -1.71
CA GLN A 84 -3.50 26.01 -1.04
C GLN A 84 -2.82 26.52 0.23
N PHE A 85 -2.21 25.62 1.02
CA PHE A 85 -1.42 25.99 2.19
C PHE A 85 -0.20 26.84 1.83
N GLN A 86 0.58 26.44 0.83
CA GLN A 86 1.75 27.20 0.40
C GLN A 86 1.38 28.60 -0.10
N LYS A 87 0.28 28.75 -0.84
CA LYS A 87 -0.22 30.07 -1.29
C LYS A 87 -0.59 30.99 -0.13
N GLN A 88 -1.12 30.43 0.96
CA GLN A 88 -1.47 31.17 2.17
C GLN A 88 -0.29 31.36 3.13
N GLY A 89 0.85 30.71 2.89
CA GLY A 89 1.98 30.68 3.82
C GLY A 89 2.52 32.06 4.18
N LYS A 90 2.58 32.98 3.20
CA LYS A 90 2.96 34.38 3.45
C LYS A 90 1.98 35.07 4.40
N ALA A 91 0.68 35.02 4.09
CA ALA A 91 -0.36 35.64 4.91
C ALA A 91 -0.39 35.07 6.33
N ILE A 92 -0.21 33.76 6.48
CA ILE A 92 -0.11 33.09 7.79
C ILE A 92 1.10 33.63 8.58
N ASN A 93 2.28 33.68 7.96
CA ASN A 93 3.50 34.19 8.60
C ASN A 93 3.36 35.66 8.99
N ASP A 94 2.73 36.48 8.14
CA ASP A 94 2.48 37.90 8.41
C ASP A 94 1.56 38.07 9.65
N LYS A 95 0.50 37.25 9.78
CA LYS A 95 -0.37 37.24 10.96
C LYS A 95 0.33 36.75 12.22
N VAL A 96 1.11 35.67 12.14
CA VAL A 96 1.88 35.17 13.29
C VAL A 96 2.84 36.24 13.81
N ARG A 97 3.53 36.97 12.91
CA ARG A 97 4.41 38.09 13.28
C ARG A 97 3.64 39.25 13.92
N LEU A 98 2.49 39.62 13.36
CA LEU A 98 1.64 40.67 13.90
C LEU A 98 1.18 40.34 15.33
N TYR A 99 0.61 39.16 15.55
CA TYR A 99 0.14 38.76 16.88
C TYR A 99 1.27 38.54 17.89
N SER A 100 2.46 38.12 17.44
CA SER A 100 3.63 38.10 18.32
C SER A 100 4.02 39.49 18.81
N ARG A 101 3.96 40.53 17.95
CA ARG A 101 4.23 41.92 18.34
C ARG A 101 3.17 42.46 19.31
N ILE A 102 1.90 42.18 19.02
CA ILE A 102 0.78 42.55 19.90
C ILE A 102 0.93 41.85 21.27
N GLY A 103 1.27 40.57 21.27
CA GLY A 103 1.52 39.81 22.50
C GLY A 103 2.68 40.39 23.32
N GLN A 104 3.78 40.81 22.69
CA GLN A 104 4.89 41.48 23.36
C GLN A 104 4.46 42.82 23.99
N ALA A 105 3.75 43.66 23.23
CA ALA A 105 3.23 44.94 23.74
C ALA A 105 2.29 44.75 24.94
N LEU A 106 1.45 43.71 24.92
CA LEU A 106 0.58 43.35 26.04
C LEU A 106 1.36 42.85 27.27
N LEU A 107 2.44 42.08 27.07
CA LEU A 107 3.31 41.65 28.16
C LEU A 107 4.01 42.84 28.82
N GLU A 108 4.56 43.76 28.03
CA GLU A 108 5.20 44.99 28.52
C GLU A 108 4.20 45.92 29.24
N ALA A 109 2.99 46.07 28.70
CA ALA A 109 1.92 46.84 29.34
C ALA A 109 1.54 46.25 30.70
N LYS A 110 1.48 44.91 30.81
CA LYS A 110 1.20 44.22 32.08
C LYS A 110 2.32 44.43 33.11
N GLU A 111 3.58 44.40 32.69
CA GLU A 111 4.73 44.63 33.57
C GLU A 111 4.82 46.08 34.06
N SER A 112 4.50 47.03 33.19
CA SER A 112 4.54 48.47 33.48
C SER A 112 3.27 49.01 34.16
N GLY A 113 2.19 48.23 34.23
CA GLY A 113 0.89 48.68 34.73
C GLY A 113 0.15 49.64 33.77
N SER A 114 0.50 49.62 32.48
CA SER A 114 -0.08 50.47 31.44
C SER A 114 -1.38 49.90 30.86
N ASP A 115 -2.17 50.72 30.16
CA ASP A 115 -3.42 50.28 29.53
C ASP A 115 -3.16 49.29 28.37
N PRO A 116 -3.71 48.06 28.41
CA PRO A 116 -3.54 47.06 27.36
C PRO A 116 -4.19 47.47 26.01
N TYR A 117 -5.23 48.29 26.00
CA TYR A 117 -5.85 48.74 24.74
C TYR A 117 -4.96 49.76 24.02
N ALA A 118 -4.44 50.74 24.76
CA ALA A 118 -3.44 51.66 24.26
C ALA A 118 -2.17 50.95 23.74
N ALA A 119 -1.77 49.84 24.38
CA ALA A 119 -0.63 49.04 23.95
C ALA A 119 -0.87 48.30 22.61
N ILE A 120 -2.11 47.84 22.35
CA ILE A 120 -2.49 47.27 21.05
C ILE A 120 -2.49 48.36 19.97
N GLU A 121 -3.09 49.53 20.26
CA GLU A 121 -3.18 50.65 19.33
C GLU A 121 -1.82 51.24 18.95
N ALA A 122 -0.82 51.11 19.84
CA ALA A 122 0.58 51.46 19.54
C ALA A 122 1.22 50.54 18.49
N VAL A 123 0.71 49.33 18.29
CA VAL A 123 1.21 48.36 17.31
C VAL A 123 0.46 48.47 15.98
N ILE A 124 -0.86 48.64 16.04
CA ILE A 124 -1.77 48.69 14.88
C ILE A 124 -3.08 49.42 15.26
N PRO A 125 -3.68 50.25 14.40
CA PRO A 125 -4.97 50.91 14.68
C PRO A 125 -6.08 49.90 15.01
N TRP A 126 -7.04 50.30 15.85
CA TRP A 126 -8.09 49.39 16.34
C TRP A 126 -8.98 48.79 15.23
N ASP A 127 -9.31 49.58 14.21
CA ASP A 127 -10.08 49.11 13.05
C ASP A 127 -9.29 48.06 12.25
N GLU A 128 -8.00 48.31 12.00
CA GLU A 128 -7.10 47.36 11.32
C GLU A 128 -6.84 46.12 12.18
N PHE A 129 -6.80 46.23 13.51
CA PHE A 129 -6.74 45.08 14.40
C PHE A 129 -7.97 44.20 14.25
N THR A 130 -9.16 44.80 14.22
CA THR A 130 -10.44 44.09 14.06
C THR A 130 -10.51 43.35 12.72
N GLU A 131 -10.10 44.00 11.63
CA GLU A 131 -9.95 43.36 10.32
C GLU A 131 -8.91 42.24 10.37
N SER A 132 -7.79 42.46 11.07
CA SER A 132 -6.74 41.46 11.18
C SER A 132 -7.21 40.17 11.85
N VAL A 133 -8.05 40.28 12.89
CA VAL A 133 -8.66 39.15 13.62
C VAL A 133 -9.61 38.39 12.71
N SER A 134 -10.45 39.10 11.94
CA SER A 134 -11.35 38.48 10.97
C SER A 134 -10.58 37.73 9.87
N GLU A 135 -9.51 38.31 9.34
CA GLU A 135 -8.62 37.64 8.38
C GLU A 135 -7.90 36.43 9.00
N ALA A 136 -7.48 36.55 10.26
CA ALA A 136 -6.85 35.47 10.98
C ALA A 136 -7.82 34.32 11.25
N GLU A 137 -9.10 34.59 11.52
CA GLU A 137 -10.15 33.56 11.63
C GLU A 137 -10.38 32.82 10.30
N LEU A 138 -10.32 33.54 9.17
CA LEU A 138 -10.40 32.92 7.83
C LEU A 138 -9.17 32.09 7.47
N LEU A 139 -7.99 32.49 7.97
CA LEU A 139 -6.73 31.76 7.80
C LEU A 139 -6.58 30.62 8.82
N ALA A 140 -7.21 30.76 9.99
CA ALA A 140 -7.26 29.78 11.06
C ALA A 140 -8.08 28.59 10.56
N ARG A 141 -7.47 27.42 10.62
CA ARG A 141 -8.02 26.21 10.01
C ARG A 141 -8.82 25.43 11.04
N PRO A 142 -9.80 24.60 10.59
CA PRO A 142 -10.40 23.60 11.46
C PRO A 142 -9.30 22.71 12.07
N GLU A 143 -9.47 22.30 13.34
CA GLU A 143 -8.50 21.50 14.11
C GLU A 143 -8.00 20.25 13.36
N GLY A 144 -8.79 19.71 12.42
CA GLY A 144 -8.44 18.51 11.67
C GLY A 144 -7.31 18.66 10.64
N PHE A 145 -6.98 19.86 10.14
CA PHE A 145 -5.97 20.13 9.09
C PHE A 145 -5.84 18.99 8.03
N ASP A 146 -6.97 18.59 7.43
CA ASP A 146 -7.03 17.38 6.61
C ASP A 146 -7.46 17.66 5.16
N HIS A 147 -6.82 17.01 4.20
CA HIS A 147 -7.14 17.06 2.78
C HIS A 147 -8.37 16.21 2.40
N LEU A 148 -8.94 15.42 3.32
CA LEU A 148 -10.07 14.53 3.02
C LEU A 148 -11.29 15.26 2.45
N HIS A 149 -11.57 16.50 2.90
CA HIS A 149 -12.69 17.29 2.37
C HIS A 149 -12.57 17.54 0.85
N LEU A 150 -11.35 17.64 0.32
CA LEU A 150 -11.09 17.84 -1.12
C LEU A 150 -11.27 16.56 -1.94
N VAL A 151 -11.24 15.38 -1.33
CA VAL A 151 -11.46 14.11 -2.05
C VAL A 151 -12.87 14.08 -2.66
N GLY A 152 -13.83 14.74 -1.99
CA GLY A 152 -15.21 14.84 -2.45
C GLY A 152 -15.41 15.57 -3.79
N GLU A 153 -14.44 16.37 -4.25
CA GLU A 153 -14.54 17.09 -5.54
C GLU A 153 -14.63 16.14 -6.74
N ASN A 154 -14.01 14.97 -6.62
CA ASN A 154 -13.93 13.99 -7.70
C ASN A 154 -14.90 12.82 -7.53
N PHE A 155 -15.92 12.98 -6.69
CA PHE A 155 -16.93 11.95 -6.44
C PHE A 155 -17.61 11.46 -7.73
N ALA A 156 -17.88 12.37 -8.67
CA ALA A 156 -18.46 12.02 -9.97
C ALA A 156 -17.61 11.01 -10.74
N THR A 157 -16.28 11.10 -10.66
CA THR A 157 -15.36 10.15 -11.31
C THR A 157 -15.51 8.74 -10.72
N LEU A 158 -15.66 8.62 -9.39
CA LEU A 158 -15.91 7.34 -8.74
C LEU A 158 -17.26 6.75 -9.17
N ARG A 159 -18.32 7.57 -9.13
CA ARG A 159 -19.68 7.15 -9.50
C ARG A 159 -19.81 6.60 -10.93
N ARG A 160 -18.90 6.95 -11.84
CA ARG A 160 -18.91 6.46 -13.23
C ARG A 160 -18.65 4.96 -13.36
N TYR A 161 -17.93 4.34 -12.42
CA TYR A 161 -17.53 2.94 -12.54
C TYR A 161 -17.84 2.10 -11.30
N THR A 162 -17.93 2.70 -10.12
CA THR A 162 -18.09 1.95 -8.87
C THR A 162 -19.39 1.14 -8.81
N PRO A 163 -20.54 1.56 -9.36
CA PRO A 163 -21.73 0.70 -9.38
C PRO A 163 -21.48 -0.61 -10.12
N ALA A 164 -20.93 -0.55 -11.34
CA ALA A 164 -20.65 -1.74 -12.15
C ALA A 164 -19.53 -2.61 -11.54
N LEU A 165 -18.49 -1.98 -10.97
CA LEU A 165 -17.45 -2.70 -10.24
C LEU A 165 -18.06 -3.51 -9.07
N LEU A 166 -18.84 -2.85 -8.23
CA LEU A 166 -19.42 -3.50 -7.05
C LEU A 166 -20.45 -4.56 -7.44
N GLU A 167 -21.17 -4.41 -8.54
CA GLU A 167 -22.11 -5.41 -9.04
C GLU A 167 -21.40 -6.71 -9.49
N VAL A 168 -20.29 -6.59 -10.22
CA VAL A 168 -19.60 -7.74 -10.82
C VAL A 168 -18.72 -8.51 -9.81
N LEU A 169 -18.11 -7.82 -8.84
CA LEU A 169 -17.17 -8.47 -7.92
C LEU A 169 -17.90 -9.31 -6.85
N GLU A 170 -17.72 -10.62 -6.85
CA GLU A 170 -18.20 -11.49 -5.77
C GLU A 170 -17.28 -11.40 -4.52
N LEU A 171 -17.52 -10.40 -3.68
CA LEU A 171 -16.75 -10.10 -2.47
C LEU A 171 -17.13 -11.00 -1.29
N ARG A 172 -16.12 -11.41 -0.51
CA ARG A 172 -16.24 -12.11 0.78
C ARG A 172 -15.30 -11.47 1.80
N ALA A 173 -15.59 -11.64 3.08
CA ALA A 173 -14.85 -10.98 4.15
C ALA A 173 -14.58 -11.90 5.33
N ALA A 174 -13.41 -11.74 5.93
CA ALA A 174 -13.09 -12.27 7.24
C ALA A 174 -13.95 -11.57 8.31
N PRO A 175 -14.10 -12.15 9.52
CA PRO A 175 -14.90 -11.56 10.59
C PRO A 175 -14.54 -10.09 10.88
N ALA A 176 -13.26 -9.72 10.81
CA ALA A 176 -12.78 -8.37 11.07
C ALA A 176 -13.24 -7.33 10.04
N ALA A 177 -13.54 -7.72 8.80
CA ALA A 177 -13.93 -6.82 7.71
C ALA A 177 -15.42 -6.90 7.34
N GLN A 178 -16.24 -7.61 8.12
CA GLN A 178 -17.69 -7.70 7.89
C GLN A 178 -18.39 -6.33 7.87
N GLY A 179 -17.93 -5.39 8.70
CA GLY A 179 -18.46 -4.01 8.68
C GLY A 179 -18.24 -3.29 7.34
N VAL A 180 -17.10 -3.54 6.69
CA VAL A 180 -16.79 -2.98 5.35
C VAL A 180 -17.65 -3.66 4.28
N LEU A 181 -17.77 -4.99 4.35
CA LEU A 181 -18.61 -5.74 3.40
C LEU A 181 -20.09 -5.32 3.49
N ALA A 182 -20.61 -5.15 4.71
CA ALA A 182 -21.97 -4.65 4.93
C ALA A 182 -22.19 -3.25 4.32
N ALA A 183 -21.20 -2.36 4.45
CA ALA A 183 -21.25 -1.04 3.82
C ALA A 183 -21.28 -1.13 2.30
N VAL A 184 -20.46 -2.01 1.71
CA VAL A 184 -20.49 -2.29 0.27
C VAL A 184 -21.85 -2.84 -0.17
N GLN A 185 -22.47 -3.71 0.63
CA GLN A 185 -23.83 -4.20 0.39
C GLN A 185 -24.85 -3.06 0.37
N THR A 186 -24.76 -2.14 1.33
CA THR A 186 -25.58 -0.92 1.37
C THR A 186 -25.38 -0.09 0.09
N LEU A 187 -24.15 0.05 -0.39
CA LEU A 187 -23.87 0.76 -1.65
C LEU A 187 -24.50 0.07 -2.86
N ARG A 188 -24.49 -1.27 -2.91
CA ARG A 188 -25.14 -2.04 -3.98
C ARG A 188 -26.64 -1.80 -4.01
N GLU A 189 -27.29 -1.88 -2.85
CA GLU A 189 -28.73 -1.63 -2.70
C GLU A 189 -29.07 -0.19 -3.10
N MET A 190 -28.32 0.80 -2.60
CA MET A 190 -28.48 2.19 -2.99
C MET A 190 -28.32 2.41 -4.51
N ASN A 191 -27.44 1.67 -5.17
CA ASN A 191 -27.25 1.75 -6.62
C ASN A 191 -28.41 1.12 -7.39
N ALA A 192 -28.88 -0.05 -6.97
CA ALA A 192 -30.00 -0.74 -7.59
C ALA A 192 -31.30 0.08 -7.49
N ASP A 193 -31.56 0.63 -6.30
CA ASP A 193 -32.79 1.39 -6.00
C ASP A 193 -32.67 2.89 -6.36
N ASN A 194 -31.52 3.32 -6.89
CA ASN A 194 -31.21 4.72 -7.19
C ASN A 194 -31.46 5.67 -5.99
N LEU A 195 -31.20 5.21 -4.77
CA LEU A 195 -31.40 5.98 -3.55
C LEU A 195 -30.50 7.21 -3.55
N ARG A 196 -31.07 8.36 -3.16
CA ARG A 196 -30.34 9.63 -3.08
C ARG A 196 -29.64 9.85 -1.74
N LYS A 197 -30.15 9.26 -0.66
CA LYS A 197 -29.65 9.36 0.70
C LYS A 197 -29.17 8.00 1.19
N VAL A 198 -28.20 8.00 2.10
CA VAL A 198 -27.78 6.79 2.81
C VAL A 198 -28.88 6.43 3.82
N PRO A 199 -29.28 5.15 3.93
CA PRO A 199 -30.21 4.70 4.97
C PRO A 199 -29.72 5.04 6.38
N ALA A 200 -30.64 5.29 7.31
CA ALA A 200 -30.29 5.69 8.68
C ALA A 200 -29.67 4.54 9.49
N ASP A 201 -29.98 3.29 9.11
CA ASP A 201 -29.48 2.04 9.67
C ASP A 201 -28.21 1.53 8.96
N ALA A 202 -27.67 2.30 8.00
CA ALA A 202 -26.44 1.93 7.30
C ALA A 202 -25.29 1.71 8.29
N PRO A 203 -24.42 0.71 8.07
CA PRO A 203 -23.33 0.40 8.99
C PRO A 203 -22.36 1.58 9.09
N THR A 204 -21.93 1.91 10.31
CA THR A 204 -20.99 3.02 10.57
C THR A 204 -19.74 2.59 11.33
N ALA A 205 -19.71 1.35 11.84
CA ALA A 205 -18.60 0.83 12.65
C ALA A 205 -17.26 0.79 11.90
N PHE A 206 -17.28 0.66 10.57
CA PHE A 206 -16.07 0.65 9.74
C PHE A 206 -15.46 2.05 9.55
N ILE A 207 -16.19 3.13 9.90
CA ILE A 207 -15.76 4.51 9.67
C ILE A 207 -14.69 4.89 10.70
N LYS A 208 -13.45 5.06 10.23
CA LYS A 208 -12.32 5.50 11.05
C LYS A 208 -12.54 6.91 11.60
N PRO A 209 -11.96 7.27 12.77
CA PRO A 209 -12.14 8.59 13.39
C PRO A 209 -11.92 9.78 12.45
N ARG A 210 -10.90 9.68 11.58
CA ARG A 210 -10.55 10.70 10.59
C ARG A 210 -11.67 11.01 9.58
N TRP A 211 -12.55 10.06 9.29
CA TRP A 211 -13.70 10.24 8.39
C TRP A 211 -14.95 10.75 9.09
N LYS A 212 -15.11 10.52 10.40
CA LYS A 212 -16.35 10.81 11.13
C LYS A 212 -16.86 12.24 10.94
N PRO A 213 -16.02 13.30 11.01
CA PRO A 213 -16.49 14.68 10.83
C PRO A 213 -17.06 14.99 9.44
N LEU A 214 -16.71 14.19 8.42
CA LEU A 214 -17.17 14.36 7.05
C LEU A 214 -18.35 13.45 6.70
N VAL A 215 -18.41 12.26 7.30
CA VAL A 215 -19.43 11.25 7.00
C VAL A 215 -20.67 11.43 7.88
N ILE A 216 -20.50 11.78 9.15
CA ILE A 216 -21.58 11.90 10.12
C ILE A 216 -21.87 13.38 10.33
N THR A 217 -23.00 13.83 9.79
CA THR A 217 -23.48 15.23 9.88
C THR A 217 -24.72 15.30 10.77
N PRO A 218 -25.08 16.49 11.31
CA PRO A 218 -26.32 16.67 12.06
C PRO A 218 -27.58 16.24 11.28
N GLU A 219 -27.57 16.35 9.95
CA GLU A 219 -28.66 16.00 9.05
C GLU A 219 -28.67 14.51 8.66
N GLY A 220 -27.69 13.72 9.13
CA GLY A 220 -27.54 12.30 8.85
C GLY A 220 -26.19 11.95 8.20
N LEU A 221 -26.15 10.84 7.47
CA LEU A 221 -24.94 10.39 6.79
C LEU A 221 -24.75 11.13 5.46
N ASP A 222 -23.61 11.80 5.28
CA ASP A 222 -23.25 12.39 3.99
C ASP A 222 -22.94 11.28 2.99
N ARG A 223 -23.76 11.17 1.95
CA ARG A 223 -23.64 10.12 0.92
C ARG A 223 -22.27 10.10 0.25
N LYS A 224 -21.76 11.27 -0.11
CA LYS A 224 -20.53 11.40 -0.89
C LYS A 224 -19.37 10.87 -0.08
N PHE A 225 -19.23 11.32 1.16
CA PHE A 225 -18.15 10.89 2.04
C PHE A 225 -18.34 9.46 2.54
N TYR A 226 -19.59 9.00 2.75
CA TYR A 226 -19.87 7.60 3.08
C TYR A 226 -19.41 6.64 1.98
N GLU A 227 -19.78 6.92 0.73
CA GLU A 227 -19.36 6.12 -0.43
C GLU A 227 -17.84 6.11 -0.61
N ILE A 228 -17.19 7.28 -0.53
CA ILE A 228 -15.72 7.38 -0.65
C ILE A 228 -15.03 6.63 0.50
N CYS A 229 -15.55 6.74 1.73
CA CYS A 229 -15.02 6.04 2.89
C CYS A 229 -15.12 4.52 2.71
N ALA A 230 -16.30 4.01 2.33
CA ALA A 230 -16.52 2.58 2.09
C ALA A 230 -15.60 2.03 0.98
N LEU A 231 -15.44 2.75 -0.13
CA LEU A 231 -14.53 2.36 -1.21
C LEU A 231 -13.05 2.40 -0.77
N SER A 232 -12.66 3.40 0.02
CA SER A 232 -11.31 3.49 0.56
C SER A 232 -11.01 2.35 1.55
N GLU A 233 -11.97 1.98 2.40
CA GLU A 233 -11.80 0.87 3.34
C GLU A 233 -11.87 -0.49 2.64
N LEU A 234 -12.70 -0.63 1.59
CA LEU A 234 -12.69 -1.81 0.71
C LEU A 234 -11.31 -2.02 0.09
N LYS A 235 -10.70 -0.98 -0.49
CA LYS A 235 -9.33 -1.04 -1.00
C LYS A 235 -8.35 -1.53 0.07
N ASN A 236 -8.42 -1.00 1.29
CA ASN A 236 -7.50 -1.39 2.35
C ASN A 236 -7.70 -2.86 2.76
N ALA A 237 -8.95 -3.31 2.88
CA ALA A 237 -9.30 -4.68 3.23
C ALA A 237 -8.91 -5.70 2.14
N LEU A 238 -9.01 -5.32 0.86
CA LEU A 238 -8.50 -6.13 -0.25
C LEU A 238 -6.97 -6.28 -0.19
N ARG A 239 -6.26 -5.20 0.18
CA ARG A 239 -4.78 -5.23 0.31
C ARG A 239 -4.28 -6.01 1.52
N SER A 240 -5.03 -6.01 2.62
CA SER A 240 -4.70 -6.81 3.82
C SER A 240 -5.10 -8.27 3.69
N GLY A 241 -5.96 -8.62 2.71
CA GLY A 241 -6.53 -9.96 2.57
C GLY A 241 -7.73 -10.22 3.47
N ASP A 242 -8.20 -9.21 4.22
CA ASP A 242 -9.41 -9.33 5.05
C ASP A 242 -10.69 -9.39 4.20
N ILE A 243 -10.64 -8.86 2.98
CA ILE A 243 -11.65 -9.05 1.93
C ILE A 243 -10.98 -9.72 0.74
N TRP A 244 -11.67 -10.68 0.13
CA TRP A 244 -11.23 -11.35 -1.09
C TRP A 244 -12.36 -11.40 -2.12
N VAL A 245 -11.96 -11.60 -3.37
CA VAL A 245 -12.85 -11.71 -4.52
C VAL A 245 -12.83 -13.15 -5.02
N LYS A 246 -14.00 -13.78 -5.09
CA LYS A 246 -14.10 -15.11 -5.70
C LYS A 246 -13.69 -15.04 -7.18
N GLY A 247 -12.84 -15.99 -7.59
CA GLY A 247 -12.32 -16.06 -8.95
C GLY A 247 -11.05 -15.24 -9.18
N SER A 248 -10.66 -14.38 -8.23
CA SER A 248 -9.37 -13.69 -8.27
C SER A 248 -8.22 -14.65 -8.02
N ARG A 249 -7.04 -14.33 -8.57
CA ARG A 249 -5.80 -15.05 -8.30
C ARG A 249 -4.96 -14.34 -7.24
N GLN A 250 -4.96 -13.01 -7.21
CA GLN A 250 -4.18 -12.22 -6.25
C GLN A 250 -4.95 -11.95 -4.95
N PHE A 251 -6.23 -11.60 -5.07
CA PHE A 251 -7.15 -11.27 -3.98
C PHE A 251 -8.05 -12.46 -3.65
N ARG A 252 -7.45 -13.65 -3.46
CA ARG A 252 -8.19 -14.87 -3.06
C ARG A 252 -8.17 -15.06 -1.54
N ASP A 253 -9.02 -15.95 -1.06
CA ASP A 253 -9.03 -16.36 0.34
C ASP A 253 -7.64 -16.85 0.78
N PHE A 254 -7.17 -16.43 1.95
CA PHE A 254 -5.89 -16.89 2.47
C PHE A 254 -5.88 -18.42 2.64
N ASP A 255 -7.00 -18.99 3.10
CA ASP A 255 -7.11 -20.43 3.34
C ASP A 255 -7.07 -21.24 2.03
N ASP A 256 -7.41 -20.64 0.89
CA ASP A 256 -7.30 -21.27 -0.43
C ASP A 256 -5.83 -21.48 -0.86
N TYR A 257 -4.85 -20.86 -0.19
CA TYR A 257 -3.42 -21.14 -0.40
C TYR A 257 -2.91 -22.32 0.45
N LEU A 258 -3.66 -22.71 1.48
CA LEU A 258 -3.25 -23.75 2.41
C LEU A 258 -3.76 -25.12 1.95
N LEU A 259 -3.15 -26.19 2.50
CA LEU A 259 -3.73 -27.52 2.37
C LEU A 259 -5.09 -27.54 3.10
N PRO A 260 -6.16 -28.06 2.47
CA PRO A 260 -7.44 -28.22 3.13
C PRO A 260 -7.28 -29.01 4.43
N ALA A 261 -7.91 -28.55 5.52
CA ALA A 261 -7.74 -29.12 6.86
C ALA A 261 -7.97 -30.63 6.89
N GLU A 262 -8.97 -31.13 6.16
CA GLU A 262 -9.25 -32.56 6.05
C GLU A 262 -8.12 -33.34 5.38
N LYS A 263 -7.55 -32.78 4.31
CA LYS A 263 -6.42 -33.38 3.59
C LYS A 263 -5.16 -33.35 4.45
N PHE A 264 -4.91 -32.25 5.16
CA PHE A 264 -3.81 -32.17 6.12
C PHE A 264 -3.98 -33.20 7.24
N ALA A 265 -5.17 -33.34 7.82
CA ALA A 265 -5.46 -34.31 8.87
C ALA A 265 -5.26 -35.76 8.38
N ALA A 266 -5.65 -36.07 7.13
CA ALA A 266 -5.37 -37.36 6.51
C ALA A 266 -3.87 -37.62 6.36
N LEU A 267 -3.12 -36.69 5.75
CA LEU A 267 -1.67 -36.83 5.58
C LEU A 267 -0.92 -36.95 6.90
N LYS A 268 -1.36 -36.23 7.94
CA LYS A 268 -0.79 -36.32 9.28
C LYS A 268 -1.04 -37.69 9.90
N ARG A 269 -2.25 -38.24 9.76
CA ARG A 269 -2.61 -39.58 10.27
C ARG A 269 -1.81 -40.68 9.56
N GLU A 270 -1.58 -40.51 8.27
CA GLU A 270 -0.84 -41.46 7.41
C GLU A 270 0.68 -41.28 7.51
N GLN A 271 1.19 -40.33 8.30
CA GLN A 271 2.62 -39.97 8.37
C GLN A 271 3.22 -39.67 6.98
N ALA A 272 2.40 -39.18 6.04
CA ALA A 272 2.76 -38.94 4.64
C ALA A 272 2.93 -37.44 4.34
N LEU A 273 3.12 -36.60 5.37
CA LEU A 273 3.42 -35.19 5.16
C LEU A 273 4.76 -35.06 4.41
N PRO A 274 4.82 -34.32 3.30
CA PRO A 274 6.03 -34.16 2.49
C PRO A 274 6.99 -33.15 3.14
N LEU A 275 7.38 -33.41 4.39
CA LEU A 275 8.33 -32.62 5.16
C LEU A 275 9.63 -33.40 5.25
N ALA A 276 10.75 -32.74 4.94
CA ALA A 276 12.09 -33.32 5.07
C ALA A 276 12.61 -33.33 6.53
N ILE A 277 11.75 -33.01 7.50
CA ILE A 277 12.09 -32.87 8.91
C ILE A 277 11.14 -33.72 9.76
N ASN A 278 11.58 -34.03 10.98
CA ASN A 278 10.73 -34.68 11.96
C ASN A 278 9.51 -33.77 12.28
N PRO A 279 8.27 -34.24 12.05
CA PRO A 279 7.07 -33.44 12.31
C PRO A 279 6.70 -33.39 13.82
N ASN A 280 7.39 -34.14 14.67
CA ASN A 280 7.29 -34.02 16.13
C ASN A 280 8.13 -32.83 16.60
N SER A 281 7.46 -31.79 17.12
CA SER A 281 8.10 -30.55 17.56
C SER A 281 9.20 -30.77 18.57
N ASP A 282 8.94 -31.62 19.56
CA ASP A 282 9.81 -31.77 20.73
C ASP A 282 11.07 -32.53 20.34
N GLN A 283 10.91 -33.61 19.56
CA GLN A 283 12.03 -34.37 19.01
C GLN A 283 12.85 -33.53 18.03
N TYR A 284 12.20 -32.78 17.14
CA TYR A 284 12.90 -31.89 16.21
C TYR A 284 13.73 -30.83 16.96
N LEU A 285 13.16 -30.24 18.02
CA LEU A 285 13.87 -29.25 18.84
C LEU A 285 15.04 -29.88 19.59
N GLU A 286 14.86 -31.06 20.17
CA GLU A 286 15.92 -31.80 20.86
C GLU A 286 17.08 -32.13 19.90
N GLU A 287 16.77 -32.67 18.71
CA GLU A 287 17.75 -32.95 17.65
C GLU A 287 18.50 -31.67 17.23
N ARG A 288 17.81 -30.53 17.12
CA ARG A 288 18.43 -29.25 16.73
C ARG A 288 19.28 -28.64 17.83
N LEU A 289 18.85 -28.74 19.09
CA LEU A 289 19.63 -28.26 20.24
C LEU A 289 20.88 -29.11 20.43
N GLN A 290 20.78 -30.43 20.31
CA GLN A 290 21.93 -31.31 20.38
C GLN A 290 22.92 -31.02 19.25
N LEU A 291 22.44 -30.87 18.02
CA LEU A 291 23.30 -30.49 16.89
C LEU A 291 23.97 -29.13 17.14
N LEU A 292 23.25 -28.16 17.69
CA LEU A 292 23.80 -26.86 18.02
C LEU A 292 24.91 -26.97 19.07
N ASP A 293 24.70 -27.74 20.14
CA ASP A 293 25.69 -27.96 21.19
C ASP A 293 26.95 -28.65 20.64
N GLU A 294 26.78 -29.67 19.78
CA GLU A 294 27.88 -30.35 19.10
C GLU A 294 28.68 -29.39 18.20
N GLN A 295 28.00 -28.54 17.43
CA GLN A 295 28.66 -27.55 16.58
C GLN A 295 29.35 -26.45 17.41
N LEU A 296 28.74 -25.98 18.49
CA LEU A 296 29.35 -24.99 19.40
C LEU A 296 30.59 -25.55 20.09
N ALA A 297 30.56 -26.81 20.56
CA ALA A 297 31.73 -27.47 21.12
C ALA A 297 32.84 -27.61 20.07
N THR A 298 32.48 -27.96 18.83
CA THR A 298 33.43 -28.06 17.71
C THR A 298 34.08 -26.72 17.40
N VAL A 299 33.28 -25.66 17.24
CA VAL A 299 33.74 -24.28 17.00
C VAL A 299 34.61 -23.80 18.15
N THR A 300 34.23 -24.07 19.40
CA THR A 300 35.03 -23.66 20.59
C THR A 300 36.40 -24.31 20.60
N ARG A 301 36.50 -25.60 20.26
CA ARG A 301 37.78 -26.33 20.13
C ARG A 301 38.63 -25.73 19.02
N LEU A 302 38.08 -25.60 17.81
CA LEU A 302 38.80 -25.02 16.66
C LEU A 302 39.22 -23.57 16.91
N ALA A 303 38.40 -22.78 17.61
CA ALA A 303 38.72 -21.41 17.99
C ALA A 303 39.95 -21.35 18.92
N LYS A 304 40.00 -22.23 19.91
CA LYS A 304 41.09 -22.31 20.87
C LYS A 304 42.41 -22.69 20.20
N ASP A 305 42.36 -23.61 19.26
CA ASP A 305 43.53 -24.11 18.55
C ASP A 305 43.90 -23.24 17.32
N ASN A 306 43.13 -22.17 17.07
CA ASN A 306 43.25 -21.27 15.92
C ASN A 306 43.13 -21.98 14.57
N GLU A 307 42.30 -23.03 14.53
CA GLU A 307 42.03 -23.92 13.39
C GLU A 307 40.64 -23.68 12.78
N LEU A 308 39.97 -22.57 13.14
CA LEU A 308 38.69 -22.23 12.54
C LEU A 308 38.87 -21.98 11.03
N PRO A 309 38.10 -22.65 10.16
CA PRO A 309 38.13 -22.37 8.74
C PRO A 309 37.61 -20.96 8.49
N ASP A 310 38.39 -20.16 7.74
CA ASP A 310 38.04 -18.80 7.32
C ASP A 310 37.67 -17.83 8.46
N ALA A 311 38.10 -18.11 9.69
CA ALA A 311 37.84 -17.24 10.83
C ALA A 311 38.94 -17.34 11.88
N ILE A 312 39.21 -16.22 12.56
CA ILE A 312 40.15 -16.13 13.67
C ILE A 312 39.47 -15.32 14.79
N LEU A 313 39.52 -15.82 16.01
CA LEU A 313 39.09 -15.07 17.20
C LEU A 313 40.28 -14.31 17.78
N THR A 314 40.19 -12.98 17.74
CA THR A 314 41.20 -12.06 18.29
C THR A 314 40.65 -11.30 19.50
N GLU A 315 41.50 -10.57 20.23
CA GLU A 315 41.07 -9.73 21.37
C GLU A 315 40.07 -8.64 20.97
N SER A 316 40.06 -8.21 19.71
CA SER A 316 39.09 -7.25 19.15
C SER A 316 37.82 -7.92 18.61
N GLY A 317 37.69 -9.24 18.71
CA GLY A 317 36.53 -10.02 18.29
C GLY A 317 36.81 -11.00 17.15
N LEU A 318 35.72 -11.49 16.53
CA LEU A 318 35.73 -12.43 15.42
C LEU A 318 36.18 -11.73 14.13
N LYS A 319 37.28 -12.18 13.54
CA LYS A 319 37.74 -11.76 12.22
C LYS A 319 37.48 -12.90 11.23
N ILE A 320 36.55 -12.68 10.30
CA ILE A 320 36.26 -13.61 9.22
C ILE A 320 37.19 -13.29 8.04
N THR A 321 37.87 -14.30 7.51
CA THR A 321 38.67 -14.18 6.29
C THR A 321 37.75 -13.77 5.14
N PRO A 322 38.05 -12.71 4.39
CA PRO A 322 37.28 -12.34 3.20
C PRO A 322 37.21 -13.54 2.25
N LEU A 323 36.03 -13.81 1.69
CA LEU A 323 35.87 -14.84 0.68
C LEU A 323 36.82 -14.56 -0.50
N ASP A 324 37.59 -15.56 -0.90
CA ASP A 324 38.33 -15.49 -2.15
C ASP A 324 37.36 -15.27 -3.31
N ALA A 325 37.77 -14.43 -4.27
CA ALA A 325 36.98 -14.21 -5.47
C ALA A 325 36.84 -15.53 -6.23
N ALA A 326 35.64 -16.14 -6.16
CA ALA A 326 35.30 -17.36 -6.88
C ALA A 326 35.18 -17.18 -8.40
N VAL A 327 35.63 -16.03 -8.93
CA VAL A 327 35.58 -15.68 -10.36
C VAL A 327 36.82 -16.28 -11.02
N PRO A 328 36.70 -17.27 -11.91
CA PRO A 328 37.84 -17.77 -12.66
C PRO A 328 38.48 -16.63 -13.47
N ASP A 329 39.80 -16.61 -13.61
CA ASP A 329 40.52 -15.53 -14.33
C ASP A 329 39.94 -15.24 -15.73
N ARG A 330 39.43 -16.28 -16.42
CA ARG A 330 38.73 -16.14 -17.71
C ARG A 330 37.43 -15.34 -17.64
N ALA A 331 36.67 -15.48 -16.55
CA ALA A 331 35.45 -14.72 -16.32
C ALA A 331 35.78 -13.26 -15.97
N GLN A 332 36.86 -13.02 -15.21
CA GLN A 332 37.34 -11.65 -14.94
C GLN A 332 37.73 -10.92 -16.23
N ALA A 333 38.45 -11.59 -17.15
CA ALA A 333 38.78 -11.03 -18.45
C ALA A 333 37.54 -10.63 -19.28
N LEU A 334 36.46 -11.42 -19.19
CA LEU A 334 35.18 -11.13 -19.87
C LEU A 334 34.43 -9.95 -19.21
N ILE A 335 34.46 -9.87 -17.87
CA ILE A 335 33.90 -8.75 -17.11
C ILE A 335 34.62 -7.45 -17.48
N ASP A 336 35.96 -7.49 -17.59
CA ASP A 336 36.76 -6.32 -17.94
C ASP A 336 36.48 -5.86 -19.39
N GLN A 337 36.38 -6.80 -20.34
CA GLN A 337 35.99 -6.49 -21.72
C GLN A 337 34.58 -5.88 -21.80
N THR A 338 33.61 -6.46 -21.07
CA THR A 338 32.23 -5.94 -21.05
C THR A 338 32.19 -4.56 -20.40
N SER A 339 32.95 -4.35 -19.34
CA SER A 339 33.05 -3.06 -18.64
C SER A 339 33.73 -1.98 -19.49
N GLN A 340 34.64 -2.35 -20.40
CA GLN A 340 35.24 -1.42 -21.37
C GLN A 340 34.26 -0.98 -22.47
N LEU A 341 33.23 -1.78 -22.75
CA LEU A 341 32.15 -1.40 -23.69
C LEU A 341 31.13 -0.45 -23.05
N LEU A 342 31.12 -0.35 -21.71
CA LEU A 342 30.26 0.58 -20.99
C LEU A 342 30.96 1.95 -20.87
N PRO A 343 30.24 3.06 -21.12
CA PRO A 343 30.79 4.39 -20.93
C PRO A 343 31.17 4.59 -19.45
N ARG A 344 32.40 5.05 -19.21
CA ARG A 344 32.86 5.42 -17.87
C ARG A 344 32.27 6.76 -17.48
N ILE A 345 31.08 6.72 -16.91
CA ILE A 345 30.40 7.88 -16.34
C ILE A 345 30.80 8.03 -14.87
N LYS A 346 30.95 9.27 -14.39
CA LYS A 346 31.13 9.48 -12.95
C LYS A 346 29.85 9.07 -12.25
N ILE A 347 29.95 8.40 -11.10
CA ILE A 347 28.76 7.98 -10.36
C ILE A 347 27.84 9.16 -10.01
N THR A 348 28.41 10.36 -9.84
CA THR A 348 27.66 11.60 -9.66
C THR A 348 26.86 12.00 -10.89
N GLU A 349 27.39 11.80 -12.10
CA GLU A 349 26.69 12.09 -13.37
C GLU A 349 25.57 11.07 -13.60
N LEU A 350 25.82 9.77 -13.33
CA LEU A 350 24.76 8.75 -13.39
C LEU A 350 23.64 9.05 -12.39
N LEU A 351 23.99 9.47 -11.18
CA LEU A 351 23.01 9.84 -10.17
C LEU A 351 22.24 11.11 -10.55
N MET A 352 22.89 12.07 -11.23
CA MET A 352 22.23 13.24 -11.81
C MET A 352 21.27 12.85 -12.93
N ASP A 353 21.68 12.00 -13.88
CA ASP A 353 20.81 11.54 -14.97
C ASP A 353 19.58 10.79 -14.43
N VAL A 354 19.77 9.95 -13.41
CA VAL A 354 18.66 9.24 -12.74
C VAL A 354 17.79 10.21 -11.95
N ASP A 355 18.37 11.23 -11.33
CA ASP A 355 17.62 12.30 -10.67
C ASP A 355 16.81 13.14 -11.66
N ASP A 356 17.33 13.42 -12.85
CA ASP A 356 16.57 14.11 -13.89
C ASP A 356 15.36 13.28 -14.36
N TRP A 357 15.49 11.95 -14.43
CA TRP A 357 14.38 11.08 -14.84
C TRP A 357 13.32 10.88 -13.75
N THR A 358 13.75 10.83 -12.49
CA THR A 358 12.88 10.39 -11.38
C THR A 358 12.52 11.51 -10.40
N GLY A 359 13.32 12.57 -10.39
CA GLY A 359 13.29 13.67 -9.43
C GLY A 359 13.45 13.19 -7.99
N PHE A 360 14.27 12.17 -7.74
CA PHE A 360 14.31 11.52 -6.43
C PHE A 360 14.95 12.40 -5.35
N SER A 361 15.88 13.28 -5.72
CA SER A 361 16.61 14.18 -4.82
C SER A 361 15.69 15.14 -4.06
N ARG A 362 14.53 15.49 -4.63
CA ARG A 362 13.49 16.33 -3.98
C ARG A 362 12.91 15.70 -2.71
N HIS A 363 13.11 14.40 -2.51
CA HIS A 363 12.67 13.67 -1.32
C HIS A 363 13.73 13.60 -0.23
N PHE A 364 14.96 14.06 -0.49
CA PHE A 364 16.04 14.17 0.48
C PHE A 364 16.14 15.59 1.02
N THR A 365 16.14 15.73 2.34
CA THR A 365 16.35 17.00 3.03
C THR A 365 17.84 17.33 3.08
N HIS A 366 18.22 18.50 2.59
CA HIS A 366 19.61 18.94 2.61
C HIS A 366 20.12 19.11 4.06
N LEU A 367 21.33 18.63 4.35
CA LEU A 367 21.92 18.55 5.71
C LEU A 367 22.15 19.92 6.38
N LYS A 368 22.07 21.00 5.62
CA LYS A 368 22.02 22.38 6.09
C LYS A 368 20.71 22.96 5.58
N GLY A 369 19.79 23.28 6.49
CA GLY A 369 18.42 23.67 6.17
C GLY A 369 18.31 24.89 5.25
N SER A 370 17.14 24.97 4.59
CA SER A 370 16.60 25.98 3.67
C SER A 370 17.25 26.10 2.28
N ASP A 371 16.45 25.72 1.28
CA ASP A 371 16.41 26.09 -0.14
C ASP A 371 17.69 26.66 -0.79
N ALA A 372 18.38 25.78 -1.52
CA ALA A 372 19.05 26.15 -2.75
C ALA A 372 18.72 25.10 -3.81
N GLN A 373 18.08 25.52 -4.90
CA GLN A 373 17.99 24.71 -6.11
C GLN A 373 19.41 24.40 -6.59
N TRP A 374 19.67 23.12 -6.88
CA TRP A 374 20.91 22.70 -7.54
C TRP A 374 20.99 23.40 -8.90
N ASN A 375 21.89 24.39 -9.02
CA ASN A 375 22.14 25.10 -10.28
C ASN A 375 23.28 24.43 -11.05
N GLU A 376 23.02 24.20 -12.33
CA GLU A 376 23.80 23.42 -13.31
C GLU A 376 25.17 24.03 -13.72
N ASN A 377 25.67 25.03 -13.00
CA ASN A 377 26.83 25.85 -13.44
C ASN A 377 28.12 25.67 -12.63
N SER A 378 28.24 24.63 -11.83
CA SER A 378 29.49 24.29 -11.13
C SER A 378 30.22 23.17 -11.89
N ARG A 379 30.84 23.51 -13.02
CA ARG A 379 31.79 22.63 -13.73
C ARG A 379 33.15 22.57 -13.04
#